data_AF-A0A2K1KC91-F1
#
_entry.id   AF-A0A2K1KC91-F1
#
_cell.length_a   1.000
_cell.length_b   1.000
_cell.length_c   1.000
_cell.angle_alpha   90.00
_cell.angle_beta   90.00
_cell.angle_gamma   90.00
#
_symmetry.space_group_name_H-M   'P 1'
#
loop_
_entity.id
_entity.type
_entity.pdbx_description
1 polymer ?
#
loop_
_entity_poly.entity_id
_entity_poly.type
_entity_poly.pdbx_seq_one_letter_code
_entity_poly.pdbx_strand_id
1 'polypeptide(L)' 'MWNKKNKILLLINNVFSHIIKNVKIFNIKVVFLELNITSKTQLMDAKIIATFK' A
#
# COMPACT_ATOMS: atom_id res chain seq x y z
N MET A 1 9.15 25.53 11.90
CA MET A 1 8.80 25.56 10.47
C MET A 1 9.18 24.22 9.84
N TRP A 2 8.28 23.24 9.84
CA TRP A 2 8.44 21.99 9.08
C TRP A 2 8.00 22.23 7.64
N ASN A 3 8.97 22.21 6.74
CA ASN A 3 8.83 22.55 5.33
C ASN A 3 8.50 21.30 4.48
N LYS A 4 7.66 21.48 3.45
CA LYS A 4 7.38 20.59 2.29
C LYS A 4 6.66 19.25 2.59
N LYS A 5 5.32 19.31 2.61
CA LYS A 5 4.32 18.23 2.33
C LYS A 5 4.83 16.78 2.49
N ASN A 6 4.52 16.16 3.62
CA ASN A 6 4.72 14.72 3.85
C ASN A 6 4.14 13.91 2.68
N LYS A 7 5.01 13.30 1.88
CA LYS A 7 4.62 12.40 0.78
C LYS A 7 4.46 11.01 1.36
N ILE A 8 3.22 10.53 1.44
CA ILE A 8 2.92 9.17 1.90
C ILE A 8 3.06 8.24 0.70
N LEU A 9 3.75 7.12 0.87
CA LEU A 9 3.76 6.03 -0.09
C LEU A 9 2.80 4.95 0.42
N LEU A 10 1.73 4.69 -0.34
CA LEU A 10 0.76 3.66 -0.03
C LEU A 10 1.01 2.45 -0.92
N LEU A 11 1.52 1.38 -0.31
CA LEU A 11 1.73 0.08 -0.97
C LEU A 11 0.49 -0.77 -0.79
N ILE A 12 -0.12 -1.18 -1.91
CA ILE A 12 -1.36 -1.95 -1.91
C ILE A 12 -1.19 -3.20 -2.77
N ASN A 13 -1.80 -4.32 -2.36
CA ASN A 13 -1.89 -5.50 -3.21
C ASN A 13 -2.70 -5.20 -4.48
N ASN A 14 -2.22 -5.73 -5.60
CA ASN A 14 -2.93 -5.67 -6.87
C ASN A 14 -4.04 -6.74 -6.90
N VAL A 15 -5.17 -6.41 -6.30
CA VAL A 15 -6.38 -7.24 -6.30
C VAL A 15 -7.47 -6.49 -7.06
N PHE A 16 -8.29 -7.19 -7.84
CA PHE A 16 -9.33 -6.59 -8.69
C PHE A 16 -10.33 -5.70 -7.92
N SER A 17 -10.51 -5.92 -6.62
CA SER A 17 -11.36 -5.09 -5.76
C SER A 17 -10.76 -3.73 -5.41
N HIS A 18 -9.43 -3.57 -5.53
CA HIS A 18 -8.75 -2.31 -5.25
C HIS A 18 -8.76 -1.41 -6.49
N ILE A 19 -9.75 -0.52 -6.55
CA ILE A 19 -9.93 0.40 -7.67
C ILE A 19 -9.75 1.83 -7.17
N ILE A 20 -8.81 2.57 -7.77
CA ILE A 20 -8.67 4.02 -7.55
C ILE A 20 -9.62 4.73 -8.52
N LYS A 21 -10.92 4.56 -8.33
CA LYS A 21 -11.95 5.30 -9.06
C LYS A 21 -12.65 6.22 -8.08
N ASN A 22 -12.75 7.50 -8.42
CA ASN A 22 -13.38 8.55 -7.61
C ASN A 22 -12.70 8.86 -6.26
N VAL A 23 -11.49 8.36 -5.99
CA VAL A 23 -10.73 8.70 -4.78
C VAL A 23 -9.76 9.84 -5.09
N LYS A 24 -9.98 11.02 -4.50
CA LYS A 24 -9.02 12.13 -4.54
C LYS A 24 -8.06 11.98 -3.36
N ILE A 25 -6.84 11.54 -3.65
CA ILE A 25 -5.79 11.37 -2.64
C ILE A 25 -4.76 12.49 -2.80
N PHE A 26 -4.50 13.24 -1.73
CA PHE A 26 -3.55 14.35 -1.74
C PHE A 26 -2.29 13.98 -0.97
N ASN A 27 -1.12 14.29 -1.54
CA ASN A 27 0.18 13.96 -0.97
C ASN A 27 0.43 12.46 -0.74
N ILE A 28 -0.30 11.58 -1.43
CA ILE A 28 -0.09 10.13 -1.37
C ILE A 28 0.23 9.61 -2.77
N LYS A 29 1.33 8.88 -2.90
CA LYS A 29 1.65 8.06 -4.07
C LYS A 29 1.16 6.65 -3.79
N VAL A 30 0.26 6.13 -4.63
CA VAL A 30 -0.19 4.73 -4.54
C VAL A 30 0.66 3.88 -5.48
N VAL A 31 1.14 2.74 -4.98
CA VAL A 31 1.86 1.74 -5.76
C VAL A 31 1.20 0.39 -5.53
N PHE A 32 0.80 -0.23 -6.63
CA PHE A 32 0.32 -1.61 -6.62
C PHE A 32 1.51 -2.56 -6.68
N LEU A 33 1.56 -3.52 -5.76
CA LEU A 33 2.53 -4.59 -5.77
C LEU A 33 2.21 -5.56 -6.92
N GLU A 34 3.22 -6.23 -7.48
CA GLU A 34 2.98 -7.24 -8.52
C GLU A 34 2.13 -8.39 -7.99
N LEU A 35 1.49 -9.10 -8.92
CA LEU A 35 0.70 -10.28 -8.57
C LEU A 35 1.60 -11.36 -7.96
N ASN A 36 1.06 -12.09 -6.98
CA ASN A 36 1.69 -13.26 -6.35
C ASN A 36 3.02 -13.01 -5.61
N ILE A 37 3.42 -11.75 -5.38
CA ILE A 37 4.61 -11.44 -4.56
C ILE A 37 4.26 -10.87 -3.17
N THR A 38 2.98 -10.61 -2.91
CA THR A 38 2.47 -10.00 -1.66
C THR A 38 3.01 -10.66 -0.40
N SER A 39 2.98 -11.98 -0.30
CA SER A 39 3.45 -12.71 0.88
C SER A 39 4.95 -12.60 1.13
N LYS A 40 5.72 -12.14 0.13
CA LYS A 40 7.16 -11.89 0.23
C LYS A 40 7.49 -10.41 0.40
N THR A 41 6.69 -9.51 -0.19
CA THR A 41 7.01 -8.07 -0.26
C THR A 41 6.16 -7.20 0.66
N GLN A 42 4.97 -7.64 1.04
CA GLN A 42 4.10 -6.93 1.95
C GLN A 42 4.32 -7.41 3.39
N LEU A 43 4.93 -6.55 4.22
CA LEU A 43 5.18 -6.84 5.64
C LEU A 43 3.92 -7.21 6.44
N MET A 44 2.77 -6.67 6.05
CA MET A 44 1.50 -6.98 6.70
C MET A 44 1.15 -8.46 6.56
N ASP A 45 1.25 -9.02 5.35
CA ASP A 45 0.95 -10.43 5.10
C ASP A 45 2.10 -11.32 5.58
N ALA A 46 3.34 -10.95 5.23
CA ALA A 46 4.54 -11.73 5.51
C ALA A 46 4.89 -11.86 7.00
N LYS A 47 4.54 -10.87 7.82
CA LYS A 47 4.94 -10.83 9.24
C LYS A 47 3.78 -10.58 10.18
N ILE A 48 3.03 -9.49 9.99
CA ILE A 48 2.01 -9.08 10.97
C ILE A 48 0.91 -10.15 11.07
N ILE A 49 0.22 -10.44 9.97
CA ILE A 49 -0.86 -11.44 9.94
C ILE A 49 -0.31 -12.83 10.30
N ALA A 50 0.86 -13.20 9.77
CA ALA A 50 1.50 -14.47 10.09
C ALA A 50 1.82 -14.63 11.58
N THR A 51 2.04 -13.54 12.33
CA THR A 51 2.29 -13.59 13.78
C THR A 51 1.02 -13.85 14.59
N PHE A 52 -0.16 -13.52 14.04
CA PHE A 52 -1.46 -13.67 14.73
C PHE A 52 -2.27 -14.87 14.23
N LYS A 53 -1.73 -15.68 13.33
CA LYS A 53 -2.28 -16.98 12.92
C LYS A 53 -1.63 -18.08 13.73
#